data_AF-A0A6A7C8X5-F1
#
_entry.id   AF-A0A6A7C8X5-F1
#
_cell.length_a   1.000
_cell.length_b   1.000
_cell.length_c   1.000
_cell.angle_alpha   90.00
_cell.angle_beta   90.00
_cell.angle_gamma   90.00
#
_symmetry.space_group_name_H-M   'P 1'
#
loop_
_entity.id
_entity.type
_entity.pdbx_description
1 polymer ?
#
loop_
_entity_poly.entity_id
_entity_poly.type
_entity_poly.pdbx_seq_one_letter_code
_entity_poly.pdbx_strand_id
1 'polypeptide(L)'
;MSTPLEIAKLLVPQIPNLTVAAINHSLGRNQTSSKWTLRMTIGVEILRKMVRNADTSKSLAATQAVTLRDSGIPSNVWVAKDTFPVPETNNLCEATYDAIQALKTTPEELKLSQTPNLKPVQVEWTTPSWTGKPLPEGFSESDKFAKLHNTPEPMVILYFHGGAYYLCDPCTHRGFVAKLASPSNAIVCSVRYRLAPQSAFPEQLLDALLAYLTLLHPPKGSLHDAIPPSRIVFAGDSAGGNLVFALLQLLLQFQRTGTKVRFGEGEGSPIPLPAGASANSGWFDIARALPSGARNADWDFLPLPNHDGDINSRPSQPNEEERPGKAQIWPTNPPRGDLFCDLELLDHPLVSPTAAADWKGAPPMYHCVGEEMLEDDIRTLAKRAAEQGVAVQLDAFEAMPHCFALTAPDGTPLANVCMDSWARFCARPGHEGCRGRFWDVKSRSKEFDVATCTDLTVEKARKYMNEVKVRRIKAFREGRTSGMGL
;
A
#
# COMPACT_ATOMS: atom_id res chain seq x y z
N MET A 1 20.02 -2.81 11.05
CA MET A 1 20.40 -4.13 10.48
C MET A 1 20.26 -5.20 11.55
N SER A 2 19.63 -6.33 11.23
CA SER A 2 19.59 -7.50 12.12
C SER A 2 21.02 -8.02 12.32
N THR A 3 21.38 -8.41 13.54
CA THR A 3 22.72 -8.96 13.80
C THR A 3 22.90 -10.27 13.00
N PRO A 4 24.13 -10.65 12.62
CA PRO A 4 24.40 -11.93 11.95
C PRO A 4 23.78 -13.12 12.69
N LEU A 5 23.73 -13.04 14.03
CA LEU A 5 23.10 -14.03 14.89
C LEU A 5 21.57 -14.10 14.73
N GLU A 6 20.88 -12.96 14.59
CA GLU A 6 19.42 -12.91 14.35
C GLU A 6 19.07 -13.45 12.95
N ILE A 7 19.90 -13.16 11.94
CA ILE A 7 19.76 -13.73 10.60
C ILE A 7 20.00 -15.25 10.64
N ALA A 8 21.01 -15.71 11.36
CA ALA A 8 21.27 -17.14 11.53
C ALA A 8 20.10 -17.86 12.25
N LYS A 9 19.55 -17.29 13.32
CA LYS A 9 18.38 -17.85 14.02
C LYS A 9 17.15 -17.99 13.11
N LEU A 10 16.98 -17.06 12.17
CA LEU A 10 15.90 -17.08 11.21
C LEU A 10 16.11 -18.13 10.10
N LEU A 11 17.35 -18.27 9.60
CA LEU A 11 17.67 -19.11 8.44
C LEU A 11 17.99 -20.57 8.80
N VAL A 12 18.66 -20.83 9.92
CA VAL A 12 19.10 -22.18 10.33
C VAL A 12 17.94 -23.19 10.42
N PRO A 13 16.78 -22.86 11.03
CA PRO A 13 15.63 -23.77 11.06
C PRO A 13 14.97 -23.98 9.69
N GLN A 14 15.37 -23.21 8.66
CA GLN A 14 14.80 -23.31 7.32
C GLN A 14 15.67 -24.15 6.37
N ILE A 15 16.89 -24.49 6.76
CA ILE A 15 17.85 -25.22 5.92
C ILE A 15 17.22 -26.45 5.23
N PRO A 16 16.43 -27.31 5.90
CA PRO A 16 15.81 -28.46 5.22
C PRO A 16 14.85 -28.04 4.10
N ASN A 17 13.94 -27.10 4.35
CA ASN A 17 12.97 -26.64 3.37
C ASN A 17 13.65 -25.91 2.19
N LEU A 18 14.62 -25.06 2.48
CA LEU A 18 15.40 -24.36 1.45
C LEU A 18 16.22 -25.34 0.62
N THR A 19 16.74 -26.41 1.23
CA THR A 19 17.44 -27.49 0.51
C THR A 19 16.50 -28.22 -0.44
N VAL A 20 15.30 -28.58 0.02
CA VAL A 20 14.27 -29.21 -0.83
C VAL A 20 13.84 -28.30 -1.97
N ALA A 21 13.60 -27.01 -1.69
CA ALA A 21 13.28 -26.01 -2.71
C ALA A 21 14.40 -25.89 -3.75
N ALA A 22 15.67 -25.87 -3.32
CA ALA A 22 16.82 -25.82 -4.21
C ALA A 22 16.97 -27.08 -5.07
N ILE A 23 16.74 -28.26 -4.51
CA ILE A 23 16.75 -29.54 -5.25
C ILE A 23 15.63 -29.55 -6.30
N ASN A 24 14.39 -29.24 -5.90
CA ASN A 24 13.25 -29.22 -6.82
C ASN A 24 13.42 -28.17 -7.92
N HIS A 25 14.00 -27.01 -7.59
CA HIS A 25 14.39 -26.01 -8.58
C HIS A 25 15.37 -26.58 -9.60
N SER A 26 16.50 -27.11 -9.11
CA SER A 26 17.60 -27.60 -9.94
C SER A 26 17.21 -28.80 -10.82
N LEU A 27 16.25 -29.61 -10.36
CA LEU A 27 15.71 -30.74 -11.10
C LEU A 27 14.54 -30.36 -12.03
N GLY A 28 14.17 -29.09 -12.12
CA GLY A 28 13.07 -28.63 -12.98
C GLY A 28 11.68 -29.16 -12.59
N ARG A 29 11.50 -29.54 -11.31
CA ARG A 29 10.28 -30.24 -10.84
C ARG A 29 9.07 -29.34 -10.61
N ASN A 30 9.28 -28.02 -10.54
CA ASN A 30 8.22 -27.04 -10.32
C ASN A 30 8.04 -26.18 -11.57
N GLN A 31 6.82 -25.72 -11.82
CA GLN A 31 6.52 -24.78 -12.91
C GLN A 31 7.41 -23.52 -12.83
N THR A 32 7.69 -23.07 -11.61
CA THR A 32 8.53 -21.90 -11.35
C THR A 32 10.01 -22.09 -11.70
N SER A 33 10.51 -23.33 -11.75
CA SER A 33 11.92 -23.64 -12.03
C SER A 33 12.38 -23.14 -13.39
N SER A 34 11.47 -23.04 -14.36
CA SER A 34 11.78 -22.56 -15.72
C SER A 34 11.81 -21.04 -15.85
N LYS A 35 11.27 -20.32 -14.86
CA LYS A 35 11.04 -18.86 -14.89
C LYS A 35 11.87 -18.11 -13.86
N TRP A 36 12.11 -18.73 -12.71
CA TRP A 36 12.88 -18.14 -11.64
C TRP A 36 14.35 -18.53 -11.71
N THR A 37 15.19 -17.69 -11.11
CA THR A 37 16.51 -18.14 -10.69
C THR A 37 16.40 -18.88 -9.36
N LEU A 38 17.36 -19.75 -9.05
CA LEU A 38 17.43 -20.42 -7.76
C LEU A 38 17.34 -19.42 -6.58
N ARG A 39 17.99 -18.26 -6.74
CA ARG A 39 17.96 -17.18 -5.75
C ARG A 39 16.55 -16.64 -5.51
N MET A 40 15.80 -16.42 -6.59
CA MET A 40 14.41 -15.97 -6.50
C MET A 40 13.53 -17.03 -5.84
N THR A 41 13.69 -18.30 -6.21
CA THR A 41 12.98 -19.42 -5.58
C THR A 41 13.23 -19.47 -4.06
N ILE A 42 14.50 -19.39 -3.64
CA ILE A 42 14.85 -19.39 -2.21
C ILE A 42 14.27 -18.15 -1.52
N GLY A 43 14.37 -16.96 -2.12
CA GLY A 43 13.84 -15.72 -1.56
C GLY A 43 12.32 -15.77 -1.34
N VAL A 44 11.57 -16.23 -2.34
CA VAL A 44 10.11 -16.39 -2.23
C VAL A 44 9.75 -17.42 -1.16
N GLU A 45 10.49 -18.52 -1.03
CA GLU A 45 10.23 -19.53 0.00
C GLU A 45 10.46 -19.01 1.43
N ILE A 46 11.49 -18.18 1.63
CA ILE A 46 11.71 -17.48 2.90
C ILE A 46 10.52 -16.57 3.20
N LEU A 47 10.07 -15.77 2.22
CA LEU A 47 8.92 -14.87 2.38
C LEU A 47 7.62 -15.64 2.66
N ARG A 48 7.36 -16.75 1.96
CA ARG A 48 6.22 -17.64 2.22
C ARG A 48 6.20 -18.11 3.66
N LYS A 49 7.34 -18.55 4.19
CA LYS A 49 7.41 -19.01 5.58
C LYS A 49 7.19 -17.86 6.57
N MET A 50 7.68 -16.65 6.28
CA MET A 50 7.45 -15.48 7.12
C MET A 50 5.98 -15.03 7.11
N VAL A 51 5.33 -15.07 5.95
CA VAL A 51 4.01 -14.47 5.72
C VAL A 51 2.88 -15.47 5.90
N ARG A 52 2.99 -16.69 5.34
CA ARG A 52 1.96 -17.75 5.41
C ARG A 52 2.02 -18.55 6.70
N ASN A 53 3.23 -18.77 7.23
CA ASN A 53 3.45 -19.55 8.46
C ASN A 53 3.90 -18.65 9.62
N ALA A 54 3.41 -17.40 9.63
CA ALA A 54 3.70 -16.46 10.71
C ALA A 54 3.36 -17.13 12.04
N ASP A 55 4.35 -17.21 12.93
CA ASP A 55 4.26 -17.89 14.22
C ASP A 55 3.03 -17.41 15.01
N THR A 56 1.97 -18.22 14.99
CA THR A 56 0.67 -17.92 15.59
C THR A 56 0.74 -17.87 17.13
N SER A 57 1.87 -18.29 17.72
CA SER A 57 2.14 -18.10 19.13
C SER A 57 2.47 -16.63 19.50
N LYS A 58 2.87 -15.81 18.51
CA LYS A 58 3.14 -14.38 18.71
C LYS A 58 1.88 -13.55 18.54
N SER A 59 1.65 -12.63 19.46
CA SER A 59 0.57 -11.66 19.33
C SER A 59 0.77 -10.73 18.14
N LEU A 60 -0.34 -10.12 17.72
CA LEU A 60 -0.31 -9.12 16.65
C LEU A 60 0.56 -7.91 17.05
N ALA A 61 0.49 -7.47 18.32
CA ALA A 61 1.32 -6.40 18.84
C ALA A 61 2.81 -6.70 18.73
N ALA A 62 3.23 -7.91 19.10
CA ALA A 62 4.63 -8.33 18.96
C ALA A 62 5.07 -8.37 17.48
N THR A 63 4.18 -8.80 16.58
CA THR A 63 4.45 -8.80 15.13
C THR A 63 4.62 -7.37 14.61
N GLN A 64 3.69 -6.48 14.94
CA GLN A 64 3.70 -5.08 14.53
C GLN A 64 4.95 -4.36 15.08
N ALA A 65 5.27 -4.52 16.36
CA ALA A 65 6.44 -3.92 17.00
C ALA A 65 7.78 -4.26 16.31
N VAL A 66 7.93 -5.49 15.79
CA VAL A 66 9.12 -5.88 15.02
C VAL A 66 9.22 -5.08 13.72
N THR A 67 8.10 -4.88 13.02
CA THR A 67 8.07 -4.15 11.75
C THR A 67 8.14 -2.64 11.90
N LEU A 68 7.76 -2.10 13.07
CA LEU A 68 7.82 -0.67 13.40
C LEU A 68 9.19 -0.21 13.90
N ARG A 69 10.12 -1.13 14.15
CA ARG A 69 11.44 -0.80 14.67
C ARG A 69 12.23 0.05 13.67
N ASP A 70 12.60 1.27 14.05
CA ASP A 70 13.51 2.10 13.25
C ASP A 70 14.88 1.40 13.15
N SER A 71 15.26 1.06 11.91
CA SER A 71 16.49 0.33 11.61
C SER A 71 17.72 1.23 11.40
N GLY A 72 17.54 2.54 11.57
CA GLY A 72 18.52 3.58 11.25
C GLY A 72 18.31 4.14 9.84
N ILE A 73 18.95 5.27 9.54
CA ILE A 73 18.97 5.85 8.19
C ILE A 73 20.17 5.25 7.44
N PRO A 74 19.97 4.60 6.27
CA PRO A 74 21.07 4.11 5.45
C PRO A 74 22.02 5.25 5.05
N SER A 75 23.33 4.99 4.95
CA SER A 75 24.33 6.02 4.64
C SER A 75 24.13 6.71 3.29
N ASN A 76 23.47 6.04 2.35
CA ASN A 76 23.17 6.52 1.02
C ASN A 76 21.78 7.19 0.91
N VAL A 77 21.11 7.47 2.03
CA VAL A 77 19.78 8.09 2.09
C VAL A 77 19.82 9.28 3.04
N TRP A 78 19.16 10.36 2.65
CA TRP A 78 18.96 11.53 3.50
C TRP A 78 17.50 11.64 3.90
N VAL A 79 17.27 11.97 5.17
CA VAL A 79 15.93 12.07 5.76
C VAL A 79 15.81 13.32 6.61
N ALA A 80 14.71 14.05 6.45
CA ALA A 80 14.22 15.04 7.41
C ALA A 80 12.84 14.60 7.93
N LYS A 81 12.64 14.66 9.24
CA LYS A 81 11.40 14.26 9.91
C LYS A 81 10.54 15.49 10.16
N ASP A 82 9.24 15.34 9.98
CA ASP A 82 8.27 16.41 10.20
C ASP A 82 6.98 15.86 10.82
N THR A 83 6.13 16.75 11.33
CA THR A 83 4.80 16.40 11.85
C THR A 83 3.78 17.42 11.37
N PHE A 84 2.87 16.95 10.52
CA PHE A 84 1.78 17.75 9.99
C PHE A 84 0.68 17.88 11.04
N PRO A 85 0.37 19.10 11.52
CA PRO A 85 -0.60 19.30 12.57
C PRO A 85 -2.02 19.17 12.04
N VAL A 86 -2.96 18.89 12.95
CA VAL A 86 -4.40 19.00 12.65
C VAL A 86 -4.79 20.48 12.73
N PRO A 87 -5.36 21.09 11.67
CA PRO A 87 -5.86 22.45 11.76
C PRO A 87 -6.98 22.57 12.80
N GLU A 88 -6.94 23.62 13.61
CA GLU A 88 -7.94 23.88 14.67
C GLU A 88 -9.37 23.87 14.13
N THR A 89 -9.56 24.45 12.94
CA THR A 89 -10.84 24.48 12.23
C THR A 89 -10.75 23.63 10.97
N ASN A 90 -11.59 22.61 10.88
CA ASN A 90 -11.70 21.76 9.69
C ASN A 90 -13.06 21.05 9.61
N ASN A 91 -13.32 20.30 8.53
CA ASN A 91 -14.49 19.40 8.41
C ASN A 91 -14.12 18.04 7.78
N LEU A 92 -12.86 17.61 7.88
CA LEU A 92 -12.35 16.45 7.14
C LEU A 92 -13.08 15.15 7.52
N CYS A 93 -13.34 14.92 8.81
CA CYS A 93 -14.07 13.73 9.27
C CYS A 93 -15.49 13.69 8.70
N GLU A 94 -16.21 14.80 8.76
CA GLU A 94 -17.60 14.93 8.26
C GLU A 94 -17.65 14.72 6.74
N ALA A 95 -16.85 15.48 5.99
CA ALA A 95 -16.78 15.37 4.54
C ALA A 95 -16.43 13.93 4.08
N THR A 96 -15.47 13.29 4.76
CA THR A 96 -15.07 11.91 4.45
C THR A 96 -16.18 10.92 4.79
N TYR A 97 -16.88 11.09 5.92
CA TYR A 97 -18.02 10.25 6.28
C TYR A 97 -19.15 10.37 5.26
N ASP A 98 -19.49 11.58 4.83
CA ASP A 98 -20.51 11.82 3.80
C ASP A 98 -20.13 11.15 2.47
N ALA A 99 -18.86 11.20 2.08
CA ALA A 99 -18.37 10.49 0.89
C ALA A 99 -18.47 8.97 1.03
N ILE A 100 -18.20 8.41 2.21
CA ILE A 100 -18.41 6.98 2.51
C ILE A 100 -19.90 6.63 2.35
N GLN A 101 -20.81 7.43 2.92
CA GLN A 101 -22.24 7.18 2.76
C GLN A 101 -22.69 7.31 1.31
N ALA A 102 -22.13 8.24 0.53
CA ALA A 102 -22.50 8.44 -0.87
C ALA A 102 -21.99 7.34 -1.81
N LEU A 103 -20.87 6.69 -1.48
CA LEU A 103 -20.23 5.66 -2.31
C LEU A 103 -20.62 4.22 -1.92
N LYS A 104 -21.50 4.05 -0.93
CA LYS A 104 -21.94 2.75 -0.46
C LYS A 104 -22.55 1.90 -1.57
N THR A 105 -22.36 0.59 -1.45
CA THR A 105 -22.83 -0.41 -2.42
C THR A 105 -24.21 -0.97 -2.09
N THR A 106 -24.74 -0.67 -0.90
CA THR A 106 -26.03 -1.17 -0.41
C THR A 106 -26.93 0.00 0.03
N PRO A 107 -28.26 -0.15 0.02
CA PRO A 107 -29.17 0.95 0.37
C PRO A 107 -29.13 1.32 1.85
N GLU A 108 -28.75 0.39 2.74
CA GLU A 108 -28.69 0.61 4.18
C GLU A 108 -27.63 1.66 4.55
N GLU A 109 -27.89 2.42 5.61
CA GLU A 109 -26.88 3.33 6.17
C GLU A 109 -25.71 2.53 6.75
N LEU A 110 -24.49 2.91 6.40
CA LEU A 110 -23.29 2.28 6.94
C LEU A 110 -22.99 2.87 8.32
N LYS A 111 -22.84 2.03 9.34
CA LYS A 111 -22.43 2.46 10.67
C LYS A 111 -20.99 2.03 10.91
N LEU A 112 -20.11 3.00 11.08
CA LEU A 112 -18.70 2.72 11.40
C LEU A 112 -18.59 2.30 12.87
N SER A 113 -17.80 1.28 13.14
CA SER A 113 -17.55 0.79 14.52
C SER A 113 -16.74 1.76 15.37
N GLN A 114 -16.08 2.74 14.74
CA GLN A 114 -15.29 3.77 15.40
C GLN A 114 -15.68 5.14 14.84
N THR A 115 -15.81 6.13 15.72
CA THR A 115 -15.99 7.53 15.32
C THR A 115 -14.68 8.05 14.72
N PRO A 116 -14.66 8.49 13.44
CA PRO A 116 -13.44 8.97 12.81
C PRO A 116 -12.88 10.20 13.52
N ASN A 117 -11.56 10.23 13.71
CA ASN A 117 -10.86 11.38 14.28
C ASN A 117 -9.59 11.71 13.48
N LEU A 118 -9.08 12.93 13.68
CA LEU A 118 -7.80 13.39 13.16
C LEU A 118 -6.76 13.40 14.26
N LYS A 119 -5.52 13.08 13.89
CA LYS A 119 -4.33 13.24 14.73
C LYS A 119 -3.22 13.88 13.90
N PRO A 120 -2.24 14.54 14.54
CA PRO A 120 -1.06 15.00 13.82
C PRO A 120 -0.38 13.81 13.12
N VAL A 121 0.00 14.01 11.86
CA VAL A 121 0.56 12.96 11.01
C VAL A 121 2.07 13.16 10.92
N GLN A 122 2.82 12.15 11.35
CA GLN A 122 4.27 12.15 11.19
C GLN A 122 4.63 11.80 9.76
N VAL A 123 5.64 12.48 9.21
CA VAL A 123 6.16 12.20 7.87
C VAL A 123 7.69 12.17 7.85
N GLU A 124 8.24 11.49 6.85
CA GLU A 124 9.67 11.51 6.54
C GLU A 124 9.91 11.98 5.11
N TRP A 125 10.54 13.14 4.98
CA TRP A 125 11.05 13.65 3.72
C TRP A 125 12.34 12.93 3.37
N THR A 126 12.39 12.26 2.21
CA THR A 126 13.46 11.33 1.86
C THR A 126 13.99 11.59 0.45
N THR A 127 15.31 11.56 0.29
CA THR A 127 16.01 11.57 -1.00
C THR A 127 17.21 10.61 -0.98
N PRO A 128 17.74 10.20 -2.14
CA PRO A 128 19.08 9.64 -2.18
C PRO A 128 20.10 10.66 -1.64
N SER A 129 21.20 10.16 -1.06
CA SER A 129 22.35 10.99 -0.72
C SER A 129 23.06 11.44 -2.00
N TRP A 130 23.16 12.76 -2.21
CA TRP A 130 23.87 13.32 -3.36
C TRP A 130 25.39 13.12 -3.29
N THR A 131 25.94 12.82 -2.11
CA THR A 131 27.38 12.65 -1.88
C THR A 131 27.78 11.21 -1.58
N GLY A 132 26.82 10.29 -1.51
CA GLY A 132 27.01 8.93 -1.03
C GLY A 132 27.34 8.82 0.47
N LYS A 133 27.29 9.94 1.21
CA LYS A 133 27.55 10.02 2.66
C LYS A 133 26.28 10.44 3.41
N PRO A 134 26.14 10.12 4.71
CA PRO A 134 25.00 10.59 5.51
C PRO A 134 25.03 12.12 5.68
N LEU A 135 23.90 12.71 6.07
CA LEU A 135 23.85 14.09 6.51
C LEU A 135 24.70 14.26 7.79
N PRO A 136 25.35 15.43 8.00
CA PRO A 136 26.13 15.69 9.20
C PRO A 136 25.31 15.54 10.48
N GLU A 137 25.96 15.04 11.53
CA GLU A 137 25.37 15.01 12.87
C GLU A 137 25.14 16.45 13.37
N GLY A 138 24.02 16.68 14.07
CA GLY A 138 23.68 17.98 14.67
C GLY A 138 22.85 18.93 13.80
N PHE A 139 22.53 18.58 12.55
CA PHE A 139 21.60 19.38 11.74
C PHE A 139 20.20 19.38 12.36
N SER A 140 19.54 20.54 12.39
CA SER A 140 18.11 20.63 12.69
C SER A 140 17.29 19.99 11.56
N GLU A 141 16.03 19.61 11.80
CA GLU A 141 15.18 19.04 10.72
C GLU A 141 14.97 20.04 9.57
N SER A 142 14.95 21.34 9.85
CA SER A 142 14.93 22.40 8.84
C SER A 142 16.20 22.41 7.98
N ASP A 143 17.39 22.34 8.62
CA ASP A 143 18.66 22.25 7.89
C ASP A 143 18.75 20.98 7.04
N LYS A 144 18.24 19.85 7.57
CA LYS A 144 18.17 18.60 6.80
C LYS A 144 17.27 18.76 5.59
N PHE A 145 16.05 19.29 5.77
CA PHE A 145 15.08 19.48 4.69
C PHE A 145 15.65 20.38 3.58
N ALA A 146 16.31 21.49 3.94
CA ALA A 146 16.97 22.39 3.00
C ALA A 146 18.09 21.73 2.18
N LYS A 147 18.64 20.59 2.62
CA LYS A 147 19.63 19.80 1.85
C LYS A 147 19.01 18.73 0.95
N LEU A 148 17.74 18.38 1.15
CA LEU A 148 17.11 17.30 0.40
C LEU A 148 16.90 17.70 -1.07
N HIS A 149 16.53 18.94 -1.35
CA HIS A 149 16.40 19.43 -2.72
C HIS A 149 17.68 20.11 -3.19
N ASN A 150 18.14 19.72 -4.38
CA ASN A 150 19.20 20.41 -5.14
C ASN A 150 18.61 21.21 -6.32
N THR A 151 17.28 21.20 -6.48
CA THR A 151 16.54 21.99 -7.47
C THR A 151 15.53 22.90 -6.76
N PRO A 152 15.21 24.07 -7.33
CA PRO A 152 14.29 25.01 -6.69
C PRO A 152 12.88 24.45 -6.50
N GLU A 153 12.46 23.56 -7.40
CA GLU A 153 11.07 23.14 -7.53
C GLU A 153 10.94 21.63 -7.85
N PRO A 154 11.35 20.73 -6.94
CA PRO A 154 11.29 19.30 -7.19
C PRO A 154 9.84 18.79 -7.27
N MET A 155 9.62 17.70 -7.99
CA MET A 155 8.41 16.89 -7.81
C MET A 155 8.37 16.35 -6.37
N VAL A 156 7.18 16.30 -5.79
CA VAL A 156 6.94 15.66 -4.50
C VAL A 156 6.15 14.39 -4.68
N ILE A 157 6.72 13.28 -4.21
CA ILE A 157 6.04 11.99 -4.17
C ILE A 157 5.44 11.85 -2.77
N LEU A 158 4.12 11.98 -2.64
CA LEU A 158 3.42 11.66 -1.40
C LEU A 158 3.28 10.13 -1.33
N TYR A 159 4.05 9.51 -0.45
CA TYR A 159 4.24 8.06 -0.43
C TYR A 159 3.53 7.39 0.75
N PHE A 160 2.79 6.32 0.45
CA PHE A 160 2.15 5.45 1.43
C PHE A 160 2.78 4.06 1.35
N HIS A 161 3.32 3.57 2.46
CA HIS A 161 4.01 2.28 2.50
C HIS A 161 3.06 1.08 2.43
N GLY A 162 3.54 -0.07 1.97
CA GLY A 162 2.85 -1.35 2.12
C GLY A 162 2.90 -1.89 3.55
N GLY A 163 2.36 -3.09 3.76
CA GLY A 163 2.31 -3.72 5.09
C GLY A 163 0.90 -4.08 5.56
N ALA A 164 -0.03 -4.33 4.62
CA ALA A 164 -1.38 -4.80 4.92
C ALA A 164 -2.17 -3.92 5.93
N TYR A 165 -1.87 -2.63 6.01
CA TYR A 165 -2.42 -1.67 6.97
C TYR A 165 -2.10 -1.89 8.46
N TYR A 166 -1.43 -2.98 8.84
CA TYR A 166 -1.07 -3.25 10.25
C TYR A 166 0.43 -3.46 10.49
N LEU A 167 1.26 -3.42 9.45
CA LEU A 167 2.71 -3.60 9.50
C LEU A 167 3.43 -2.43 8.85
N CYS A 168 4.75 -2.41 9.06
CA CYS A 168 5.69 -1.52 8.41
C CYS A 168 5.47 -0.05 8.77
N ASP A 169 6.37 0.78 8.26
CA ASP A 169 6.57 2.16 8.65
C ASP A 169 7.41 2.88 7.59
N PRO A 170 7.42 4.23 7.46
CA PRO A 170 8.36 4.93 6.59
C PRO A 170 9.81 4.47 6.74
N CYS A 171 10.25 4.15 7.96
CA CYS A 171 11.58 3.64 8.27
C CYS A 171 11.94 2.38 7.46
N THR A 172 10.97 1.50 7.19
CA THR A 172 11.18 0.24 6.45
C THR A 172 11.33 0.45 4.94
N HIS A 173 10.89 1.61 4.42
CA HIS A 173 10.84 1.91 3.00
C HIS A 173 11.89 2.94 2.54
N ARG A 174 12.65 3.57 3.46
CA ARG A 174 13.67 4.62 3.15
C ARG A 174 14.57 4.28 1.95
N GLY A 175 15.19 3.10 1.97
CA GLY A 175 16.10 2.67 0.89
C GLY A 175 15.40 2.46 -0.45
N PHE A 176 14.12 2.07 -0.41
CA PHE A 176 13.29 1.87 -1.59
C PHE A 176 12.83 3.21 -2.18
N VAL A 177 12.23 4.07 -1.35
CA VAL A 177 11.72 5.37 -1.82
C VAL A 177 12.85 6.30 -2.28
N ALA A 178 14.05 6.19 -1.70
CA ALA A 178 15.23 6.89 -2.22
C ALA A 178 15.60 6.45 -3.65
N LYS A 179 15.42 5.17 -4.01
CA LYS A 179 15.59 4.72 -5.40
C LYS A 179 14.50 5.26 -6.31
N LEU A 180 13.25 5.30 -5.84
CA LEU A 180 12.12 5.87 -6.58
C LEU A 180 12.31 7.37 -6.88
N ALA A 181 12.89 8.11 -5.93
CA ALA A 181 13.20 9.53 -6.05
C ALA A 181 14.37 9.85 -7.00
N SER A 182 15.32 8.92 -7.17
CA SER A 182 16.59 9.18 -7.84
C SER A 182 16.45 9.57 -9.32
N PRO A 183 15.71 8.84 -10.17
CA PRO A 183 15.57 9.19 -11.60
C PRO A 183 14.80 10.48 -11.86
N SER A 184 14.01 10.94 -10.89
CA SER A 184 13.09 12.07 -11.02
C SER A 184 13.61 13.35 -10.35
N ASN A 185 14.71 13.26 -9.60
CA ASN A 185 15.18 14.31 -8.70
C ASN A 185 14.05 14.82 -7.77
N ALA A 186 13.09 13.94 -7.47
CA ALA A 186 11.97 14.22 -6.61
C ALA A 186 12.37 14.14 -5.14
N ILE A 187 11.53 14.70 -4.27
CA ILE A 187 11.57 14.40 -2.84
C ILE A 187 10.37 13.54 -2.50
N VAL A 188 10.58 12.50 -1.69
CA VAL A 188 9.49 11.65 -1.21
C VAL A 188 9.05 12.13 0.17
N CYS A 189 7.77 12.47 0.33
CA CYS A 189 7.12 12.68 1.63
C CYS A 189 6.44 11.37 2.05
N SER A 190 7.13 10.54 2.83
CA SER A 190 6.59 9.24 3.30
C SER A 190 5.68 9.46 4.51
N VAL A 191 4.43 9.04 4.41
CA VAL A 191 3.43 9.24 5.46
C VAL A 191 3.45 8.07 6.46
N ARG A 192 3.56 8.39 7.76
CA ARG A 192 3.38 7.43 8.85
C ARG A 192 1.90 7.39 9.25
N TYR A 193 1.06 6.86 8.37
CA TYR A 193 -0.37 6.75 8.62
C TYR A 193 -0.64 5.73 9.73
N ARG A 194 -1.75 5.89 10.45
CA ARG A 194 -2.10 5.04 11.59
C ARG A 194 -2.37 3.59 11.18
N LEU A 195 -2.02 2.64 12.04
CA LEU A 195 -2.15 1.22 11.70
C LEU A 195 -3.36 0.57 12.37
N ALA A 196 -3.93 -0.40 11.67
CA ALA A 196 -4.88 -1.35 12.20
C ALA A 196 -4.20 -2.30 13.20
N PRO A 197 -4.95 -2.90 14.14
CA PRO A 197 -6.39 -2.70 14.39
C PRO A 197 -6.73 -1.50 15.29
N GLN A 198 -5.71 -0.84 15.88
CA GLN A 198 -5.89 0.31 16.78
C GLN A 198 -6.67 1.43 16.11
N SER A 199 -6.39 1.64 14.82
CA SER A 199 -7.08 2.57 13.93
C SER A 199 -7.70 1.80 12.78
N ALA A 200 -9.03 1.76 12.70
CA ALA A 200 -9.75 1.22 11.55
C ALA A 200 -9.86 2.25 10.42
N PHE A 201 -10.19 1.78 9.22
CA PHE A 201 -10.76 2.62 8.19
C PHE A 201 -11.95 3.42 8.78
N PRO A 202 -12.04 4.75 8.53
CA PRO A 202 -11.30 5.54 7.55
C PRO A 202 -10.09 6.33 8.09
N GLU A 203 -9.53 5.99 9.25
CA GLU A 203 -8.47 6.81 9.87
C GLU A 203 -7.20 6.95 9.01
N GLN A 204 -6.81 5.91 8.27
CA GLN A 204 -5.69 5.96 7.33
C GLN A 204 -5.96 6.90 6.16
N LEU A 205 -7.18 6.86 5.64
CA LEU A 205 -7.63 7.73 4.55
C LEU A 205 -7.65 9.20 5.00
N LEU A 206 -8.05 9.45 6.25
CA LEU A 206 -7.98 10.77 6.86
C LEU A 206 -6.54 11.26 7.04
N ASP A 207 -5.62 10.39 7.47
CA ASP A 207 -4.20 10.75 7.58
C ASP A 207 -3.60 11.09 6.21
N ALA A 208 -3.97 10.35 5.17
CA ALA A 208 -3.56 10.60 3.80
C ALA A 208 -4.12 11.93 3.26
N LEU A 209 -5.40 12.21 3.52
CA LEU A 209 -6.04 13.47 3.16
C LEU A 209 -5.41 14.66 3.89
N LEU A 210 -5.17 14.54 5.20
CA LEU A 210 -4.50 15.56 6.00
C LEU A 210 -3.09 15.84 5.46
N ALA A 211 -2.34 14.79 5.13
CA ALA A 211 -1.00 14.95 4.56
C ALA A 211 -1.03 15.69 3.23
N TYR A 212 -1.93 15.32 2.32
CA TYR A 212 -2.06 16.00 1.04
C TYR A 212 -2.47 17.48 1.20
N LEU A 213 -3.44 17.76 2.06
CA LEU A 213 -3.88 19.14 2.31
C LEU A 213 -2.80 19.98 2.99
N THR A 214 -1.95 19.38 3.83
CA THR A 214 -0.80 20.07 4.42
C THR A 214 0.25 20.41 3.36
N LEU A 215 0.46 19.55 2.36
CA LEU A 215 1.34 19.87 1.23
C LEU A 215 0.83 21.07 0.42
N LEU A 216 -0.49 21.16 0.20
CA LEU A 216 -1.11 22.25 -0.54
C LEU A 216 -1.19 23.55 0.29
N HIS A 217 -1.46 23.43 1.58
CA HIS A 217 -1.76 24.54 2.49
C HIS A 217 -1.00 24.39 3.82
N PRO A 218 0.34 24.48 3.79
CA PRO A 218 1.14 24.30 4.99
C PRO A 218 0.87 25.42 6.02
N PRO A 219 0.78 25.09 7.31
CA PRO A 219 0.73 26.09 8.36
C PRO A 219 2.01 26.94 8.40
N LYS A 220 1.93 28.11 9.05
CA LYS A 220 3.10 28.98 9.24
C LYS A 220 4.18 28.23 10.01
N GLY A 221 5.42 28.27 9.50
CA GLY A 221 6.57 27.62 10.12
C GLY A 221 6.77 26.16 9.73
N SER A 222 5.98 25.62 8.79
CA SER A 222 6.26 24.34 8.13
C SER A 222 7.64 24.32 7.46
N LEU A 223 8.18 23.12 7.27
CA LEU A 223 9.47 22.93 6.59
C LEU A 223 9.43 23.31 5.10
N HIS A 224 8.23 23.38 4.51
CA HIS A 224 8.02 23.66 3.09
C HIS A 224 6.95 24.73 2.86
N ASP A 225 7.06 25.40 1.73
CA ASP A 225 6.01 26.28 1.19
C ASP A 225 4.89 25.48 0.52
N ALA A 226 3.78 26.15 0.19
CA ALA A 226 2.67 25.55 -0.54
C ALA A 226 3.13 24.91 -1.84
N ILE A 227 2.83 23.62 -2.02
CA ILE A 227 3.26 22.85 -3.19
C ILE A 227 2.11 22.79 -4.19
N PRO A 228 2.30 23.24 -5.44
CA PRO A 228 1.26 23.13 -6.46
C PRO A 228 0.83 21.66 -6.67
N PRO A 229 -0.48 21.39 -6.87
CA PRO A 229 -0.97 20.02 -7.09
C PRO A 229 -0.34 19.36 -8.32
N SER A 230 0.00 20.15 -9.35
CA SER A 230 0.74 19.72 -10.55
C SER A 230 2.17 19.24 -10.28
N ARG A 231 2.67 19.41 -9.05
CA ARG A 231 3.97 18.93 -8.59
C ARG A 231 3.88 17.82 -7.55
N ILE A 232 2.69 17.31 -7.25
CA ILE A 232 2.48 16.23 -6.30
C ILE A 232 2.04 14.97 -7.05
N VAL A 233 2.71 13.85 -6.81
CA VAL A 233 2.30 12.53 -7.29
C VAL A 233 2.02 11.64 -6.09
N PHE A 234 0.90 10.94 -6.10
CA PHE A 234 0.62 9.91 -5.10
C PHE A 234 1.31 8.61 -5.51
N ALA A 235 1.98 7.96 -4.55
CA ALA A 235 2.64 6.69 -4.78
C ALA A 235 2.50 5.77 -3.58
N GLY A 236 2.44 4.47 -3.82
CA GLY A 236 2.47 3.49 -2.74
C GLY A 236 2.58 2.07 -3.26
N ASP A 237 2.85 1.15 -2.35
CA ASP A 237 2.95 -0.27 -2.67
C ASP A 237 1.94 -1.08 -1.84
N SER A 238 1.42 -2.19 -2.37
CA SER A 238 0.52 -3.06 -1.60
C SER A 238 -0.67 -2.29 -0.99
N ALA A 239 -0.83 -2.36 0.34
CA ALA A 239 -1.81 -1.57 1.10
C ALA A 239 -1.62 -0.04 0.96
N GLY A 240 -0.40 0.45 0.82
CA GLY A 240 -0.14 1.85 0.52
C GLY A 240 -0.62 2.23 -0.88
N GLY A 241 -0.49 1.30 -1.84
CA GLY A 241 -1.11 1.42 -3.15
C GLY A 241 -2.64 1.52 -3.05
N ASN A 242 -3.28 0.70 -2.21
CA ASN A 242 -4.71 0.84 -1.90
C ASN A 242 -5.03 2.26 -1.41
N LEU A 243 -4.26 2.77 -0.45
CA LEU A 243 -4.47 4.09 0.14
C LEU A 243 -4.35 5.23 -0.88
N VAL A 244 -3.42 5.13 -1.85
CA VAL A 244 -3.32 6.06 -2.99
C VAL A 244 -4.64 6.15 -3.74
N PHE A 245 -5.20 5.01 -4.13
CA PHE A 245 -6.39 4.97 -4.99
C PHE A 245 -7.68 5.19 -4.21
N ALA A 246 -7.72 4.86 -2.91
CA ALA A 246 -8.79 5.26 -2.01
C ALA A 246 -8.82 6.79 -1.83
N LEU A 247 -7.66 7.42 -1.59
CA LEU A 247 -7.56 8.88 -1.52
C LEU A 247 -7.97 9.54 -2.83
N LEU A 248 -7.48 9.04 -3.96
CA LEU A 248 -7.87 9.57 -5.27
C LEU A 248 -9.37 9.47 -5.50
N GLN A 249 -9.98 8.33 -5.18
CA GLN A 249 -11.43 8.15 -5.33
C GLN A 249 -12.23 9.07 -4.41
N LEU A 250 -11.74 9.34 -3.19
CA LEU A 250 -12.32 10.32 -2.28
C LEU A 250 -12.30 11.73 -2.88
N LEU A 251 -11.15 12.15 -3.43
CA LEU A 251 -11.02 13.47 -4.05
C LEU A 251 -11.93 13.63 -5.27
N LEU A 252 -12.03 12.59 -6.11
CA LEU A 252 -12.97 12.56 -7.23
C LEU A 252 -14.42 12.66 -6.76
N GLN A 253 -14.75 11.97 -5.67
CA GLN A 253 -16.09 12.06 -5.08
C GLN A 253 -16.38 13.47 -4.60
N PHE A 254 -15.46 14.13 -3.89
CA PHE A 254 -15.63 15.52 -3.48
C PHE A 254 -15.85 16.46 -4.67
N GLN A 255 -15.14 16.28 -5.78
CA GLN A 255 -15.36 17.09 -6.97
C GLN A 255 -16.74 16.86 -7.59
N ARG A 256 -17.21 15.61 -7.64
CA ARG A 256 -18.51 15.25 -8.21
C ARG A 256 -19.68 15.78 -7.39
N THR A 257 -19.55 15.77 -6.07
CA THR A 257 -20.59 16.27 -5.15
C THR A 257 -20.47 17.76 -4.85
N GLY A 258 -19.41 18.42 -5.32
CA GLY A 258 -19.12 19.81 -4.98
C GLY A 258 -18.82 20.01 -3.49
N THR A 259 -18.32 18.98 -2.80
CA THR A 259 -18.00 19.03 -1.38
C THR A 259 -16.90 20.06 -1.14
N LYS A 260 -17.20 21.07 -0.32
CA LYS A 260 -16.22 22.06 0.13
C LYS A 260 -15.51 21.54 1.37
N VAL A 261 -14.19 21.36 1.26
CA VAL A 261 -13.37 20.92 2.39
C VAL A 261 -12.73 22.14 3.03
N ARG A 262 -12.94 22.29 4.33
CA ARG A 262 -12.33 23.31 5.19
C ARG A 262 -11.12 22.70 5.87
N PHE A 263 -9.96 23.34 5.70
CA PHE A 263 -8.67 22.92 6.25
C PHE A 263 -7.93 24.17 6.75
N GLY A 264 -8.25 24.60 7.96
CA GLY A 264 -7.88 25.92 8.50
C GLY A 264 -9.01 26.95 8.36
N GLU A 265 -8.65 28.21 8.56
CA GLU A 265 -9.59 29.34 8.50
C GLU A 265 -10.18 29.53 7.09
N GLY A 266 -11.48 29.77 6.99
CA GLY A 266 -12.19 30.05 5.73
C GLY A 266 -13.42 29.16 5.46
N GLU A 267 -14.11 29.43 4.35
CA GLU A 267 -15.40 28.79 3.97
C GLU A 267 -15.27 27.41 3.32
N GLY A 268 -14.05 26.87 3.25
CA GLY A 268 -13.74 25.62 2.55
C GLY A 268 -13.68 25.78 1.02
N SER A 269 -12.92 24.90 0.37
CA SER A 269 -12.68 24.97 -1.08
C SER A 269 -12.69 23.58 -1.73
N PRO A 270 -12.90 23.50 -3.06
CA PRO A 270 -12.66 22.26 -3.80
C PRO A 270 -11.20 21.85 -3.69
N ILE A 271 -10.94 20.56 -3.53
CA ILE A 271 -9.57 20.04 -3.48
C ILE A 271 -9.11 19.74 -4.91
N PRO A 272 -7.97 20.28 -5.36
CA PRO A 272 -7.39 19.92 -6.66
C PRO A 272 -6.84 18.49 -6.65
N LEU A 273 -6.87 17.82 -7.81
CA LEU A 273 -6.27 16.50 -7.98
C LEU A 273 -4.73 16.62 -8.11
N PRO A 274 -3.96 15.61 -7.67
CA PRO A 274 -2.52 15.59 -7.87
C PRO A 274 -2.16 15.45 -9.35
N ALA A 275 -0.89 15.63 -9.70
CA ALA A 275 -0.35 15.46 -11.04
C ALA A 275 -0.52 14.02 -11.58
N GLY A 276 -0.54 13.03 -10.69
CA GLY A 276 -0.70 11.62 -11.03
C GLY A 276 -0.84 10.75 -9.78
N ALA A 277 -1.28 9.50 -9.99
CA ALA A 277 -1.38 8.49 -8.96
C ALA A 277 -0.73 7.19 -9.42
N SER A 278 -0.02 6.51 -8.54
CA SER A 278 0.74 5.32 -8.89
C SER A 278 0.72 4.27 -7.79
N ALA A 279 0.66 2.99 -8.18
CA ALA A 279 0.80 1.88 -7.26
C ALA A 279 1.70 0.78 -7.81
N ASN A 280 2.50 0.20 -6.92
CA ASN A 280 3.19 -1.05 -7.17
C ASN A 280 2.50 -2.18 -6.42
N SER A 281 2.00 -3.18 -7.16
CA SER A 281 1.30 -4.33 -6.58
C SER A 281 0.16 -3.89 -5.65
N GLY A 282 -0.68 -2.94 -6.10
CA GLY A 282 -1.71 -2.32 -5.26
C GLY A 282 -2.78 -3.31 -4.80
N TRP A 283 -3.07 -3.35 -3.50
CA TRP A 283 -4.07 -4.27 -2.94
C TRP A 283 -5.47 -3.68 -3.02
N PHE A 284 -6.16 -3.81 -4.16
CA PHE A 284 -7.41 -3.08 -4.40
C PHE A 284 -8.71 -3.83 -4.06
N ASP A 285 -8.62 -5.10 -3.66
CA ASP A 285 -9.73 -5.87 -3.11
C ASP A 285 -9.39 -6.40 -1.71
N ILE A 286 -9.87 -5.72 -0.66
CA ILE A 286 -9.66 -6.13 0.74
C ILE A 286 -10.38 -7.45 1.07
N ALA A 287 -11.47 -7.78 0.37
CA ALA A 287 -12.16 -9.05 0.52
C ALA A 287 -11.35 -10.24 -0.03
N ARG A 288 -10.33 -9.99 -0.87
CA ARG A 288 -9.49 -11.01 -1.51
C ARG A 288 -10.31 -12.07 -2.26
N ALA A 289 -11.32 -11.60 -2.98
CA ALA A 289 -12.34 -12.43 -3.61
C ALA A 289 -12.01 -12.85 -5.05
N LEU A 290 -11.01 -12.23 -5.68
CA LEU A 290 -10.78 -12.38 -7.12
C LEU A 290 -9.99 -13.67 -7.49
N PRO A 291 -10.21 -14.22 -8.70
CA PRO A 291 -9.64 -15.52 -9.10
C PRO A 291 -8.11 -15.61 -9.08
N SER A 292 -7.39 -14.50 -9.31
CA SER A 292 -5.92 -14.44 -9.23
C SER A 292 -5.39 -14.94 -7.89
N GLY A 293 -6.17 -14.79 -6.81
CA GLY A 293 -5.81 -15.28 -5.49
C GLY A 293 -5.53 -16.80 -5.45
N ALA A 294 -6.27 -17.60 -6.21
CA ALA A 294 -5.98 -19.03 -6.35
C ALA A 294 -5.06 -19.32 -7.53
N ARG A 295 -5.31 -18.66 -8.68
CA ARG A 295 -4.61 -18.90 -9.95
C ARG A 295 -3.09 -18.66 -9.85
N ASN A 296 -2.67 -17.65 -9.10
CA ASN A 296 -1.28 -17.20 -9.03
C ASN A 296 -0.58 -17.58 -7.72
N ALA A 297 -1.20 -18.41 -6.88
CA ALA A 297 -0.67 -18.76 -5.55
C ALA A 297 0.74 -19.38 -5.57
N ASP A 298 1.08 -20.08 -6.66
CA ASP A 298 2.38 -20.74 -6.89
C ASP A 298 3.51 -19.76 -7.27
N TRP A 299 3.15 -18.57 -7.74
CA TRP A 299 4.09 -17.50 -8.07
C TRP A 299 4.33 -16.55 -6.90
N ASP A 300 3.49 -16.59 -5.86
CA ASP A 300 3.43 -15.55 -4.85
C ASP A 300 3.76 -16.06 -3.45
N PHE A 301 4.04 -15.14 -2.52
CA PHE A 301 4.24 -15.40 -1.10
C PHE A 301 3.10 -14.94 -0.20
N LEU A 302 2.13 -14.18 -0.72
CA LEU A 302 0.97 -13.73 0.06
C LEU A 302 0.19 -14.91 0.67
N PRO A 303 -0.48 -14.74 1.83
CA PRO A 303 -1.35 -15.76 2.40
C PRO A 303 -2.45 -16.14 1.41
N LEU A 304 -2.89 -17.40 1.38
CA LEU A 304 -4.03 -17.77 0.54
C LEU A 304 -5.30 -17.05 1.03
N PRO A 305 -6.30 -16.79 0.16
CA PRO A 305 -7.51 -16.04 0.54
C PRO A 305 -8.26 -16.60 1.76
N ASN A 306 -8.15 -17.90 2.04
CA ASN A 306 -8.79 -18.55 3.19
C ASN A 306 -7.98 -18.44 4.50
N HIS A 307 -6.77 -17.87 4.48
CA HIS A 307 -5.93 -17.70 5.67
C HIS A 307 -6.32 -16.50 6.55
N ASP A 308 -7.33 -15.68 6.19
CA ASP A 308 -7.88 -14.67 7.11
C ASP A 308 -8.43 -15.30 8.41
N GLY A 309 -8.76 -16.61 8.35
CA GLY A 309 -9.08 -17.42 9.53
C GLY A 309 -7.93 -17.50 10.54
N ASP A 310 -6.66 -17.44 10.13
CA ASP A 310 -5.50 -17.65 11.00
C ASP A 310 -5.19 -16.44 11.90
N ILE A 311 -5.45 -15.23 11.43
CA ILE A 311 -5.34 -14.01 12.26
C ILE A 311 -6.47 -13.98 13.29
N ASN A 312 -7.67 -14.41 12.88
CA ASN A 312 -8.83 -14.53 13.76
C ASN A 312 -8.72 -15.72 14.73
N SER A 313 -7.87 -16.71 14.46
CA SER A 313 -7.58 -17.83 15.35
C SER A 313 -6.39 -17.60 16.28
N ARG A 314 -5.73 -16.42 16.24
CA ARG A 314 -4.66 -16.10 17.18
C ARG A 314 -5.27 -16.05 18.60
N PRO A 315 -4.85 -16.92 19.53
CA PRO A 315 -5.45 -16.97 20.85
C PRO A 315 -5.22 -15.65 21.59
N SER A 316 -6.26 -15.17 22.29
CA SER A 316 -6.09 -14.17 23.35
C SER A 316 -5.14 -14.76 24.40
N GLN A 317 -3.93 -14.21 24.53
CA GLN A 317 -2.97 -14.66 25.53
C GLN A 317 -3.37 -14.07 26.89
N PRO A 318 -3.76 -14.87 27.89
CA PRO A 318 -4.42 -14.39 29.12
C PRO A 318 -3.58 -13.49 30.03
N ASN A 319 -2.29 -13.28 29.74
CA ASN A 319 -1.36 -12.53 30.60
C ASN A 319 -0.58 -11.43 29.83
N GLU A 320 -1.15 -10.87 28.76
CA GLU A 320 -0.47 -9.83 27.97
C GLU A 320 -0.52 -8.43 28.61
N GLU A 321 -1.59 -8.08 29.34
CA GLU A 321 -1.74 -6.78 30.02
C GLU A 321 -0.64 -6.49 31.06
N GLU A 322 -0.04 -7.52 31.65
CA GLU A 322 0.97 -7.38 32.70
C GLU A 322 2.42 -7.22 32.18
N ARG A 323 2.65 -7.33 30.87
CA ARG A 323 4.00 -7.25 30.28
C ARG A 323 4.22 -5.89 29.58
N PRO A 324 5.23 -5.11 29.98
CA PRO A 324 5.55 -3.84 29.33
C PRO A 324 5.80 -4.03 27.82
N GLY A 325 5.06 -3.30 26.98
CA GLY A 325 5.18 -3.35 25.52
C GLY A 325 4.41 -4.47 24.81
N LYS A 326 3.50 -5.18 25.50
CA LYS A 326 2.67 -6.26 24.93
C LYS A 326 1.17 -6.02 25.15
N ALA A 327 0.67 -4.83 24.84
CA ALA A 327 -0.77 -4.59 24.91
C ALA A 327 -1.51 -5.53 23.94
N GLN A 328 -2.58 -6.17 24.41
CA GLN A 328 -3.47 -6.94 23.55
C GLN A 328 -4.20 -5.97 22.61
N ILE A 329 -3.82 -5.96 21.33
CA ILE A 329 -4.45 -5.11 20.31
C ILE A 329 -5.48 -5.85 19.46
N TRP A 330 -5.55 -7.19 19.57
CA TRP A 330 -6.47 -8.03 18.80
C TRP A 330 -6.90 -9.27 19.62
N PRO A 331 -8.18 -9.70 19.58
CA PRO A 331 -9.32 -9.01 18.97
C PRO A 331 -9.61 -7.66 19.65
N THR A 332 -10.28 -6.75 18.95
CA THR A 332 -10.71 -5.47 19.52
C THR A 332 -11.88 -5.64 20.49
N ASN A 333 -12.12 -4.65 21.35
CA ASN A 333 -13.34 -4.54 22.14
C ASN A 333 -13.99 -3.17 21.86
N PRO A 334 -15.18 -3.11 21.23
CA PRO A 334 -15.99 -4.23 20.74
C PRO A 334 -15.30 -5.01 19.61
N PRO A 335 -15.69 -6.28 19.37
CA PRO A 335 -15.05 -7.14 18.38
C PRO A 335 -15.29 -6.66 16.95
N ARG A 336 -14.27 -6.79 16.09
CA ARG A 336 -14.32 -6.51 14.65
C ARG A 336 -13.96 -7.77 13.86
N GLY A 337 -14.59 -7.96 12.69
CA GLY A 337 -14.40 -9.17 11.86
C GLY A 337 -13.27 -9.08 10.83
N ASP A 338 -12.66 -7.92 10.68
CA ASP A 338 -11.47 -7.67 9.86
C ASP A 338 -10.54 -6.69 10.60
N LEU A 339 -9.23 -6.78 10.38
CA LEU A 339 -8.28 -5.88 11.05
C LEU A 339 -8.47 -4.44 10.59
N PHE A 340 -8.63 -4.23 9.29
CA PHE A 340 -8.56 -2.92 8.66
C PHE A 340 -9.90 -2.19 8.72
N CYS A 341 -11.02 -2.84 8.39
CA CYS A 341 -12.32 -2.19 8.28
C CYS A 341 -13.46 -2.99 8.91
N ASP A 342 -14.66 -2.41 8.98
CA ASP A 342 -15.86 -3.17 9.27
C ASP A 342 -16.20 -4.09 8.09
N LEU A 343 -16.77 -5.27 8.37
CA LEU A 343 -17.04 -6.27 7.34
C LEU A 343 -18.02 -5.76 6.27
N GLU A 344 -18.96 -4.89 6.66
CA GLU A 344 -19.91 -4.22 5.78
C GLU A 344 -19.23 -3.41 4.67
N LEU A 345 -17.97 -2.99 4.88
CA LEU A 345 -17.20 -2.14 3.97
C LEU A 345 -16.29 -2.91 3.02
N LEU A 346 -16.23 -4.24 3.06
CA LEU A 346 -15.28 -5.03 2.24
C LEU A 346 -15.44 -4.81 0.72
N ASP A 347 -16.63 -4.43 0.25
CA ASP A 347 -16.89 -4.09 -1.16
C ASP A 347 -17.06 -2.57 -1.39
N HIS A 348 -16.76 -1.75 -0.39
CA HIS A 348 -16.89 -0.29 -0.48
C HIS A 348 -15.76 0.31 -1.34
N PRO A 349 -16.03 1.23 -2.30
CA PRO A 349 -15.01 1.76 -3.21
C PRO A 349 -13.81 2.49 -2.55
N LEU A 350 -13.99 3.03 -1.35
CA LEU A 350 -12.91 3.66 -0.57
C LEU A 350 -12.11 2.67 0.29
N VAL A 351 -12.56 1.42 0.39
CA VAL A 351 -11.85 0.32 1.08
C VAL A 351 -11.22 -0.61 0.04
N SER A 352 -12.00 -0.98 -0.97
CA SER A 352 -11.61 -1.81 -2.11
C SER A 352 -11.76 -1.01 -3.41
N PRO A 353 -10.73 -0.26 -3.84
CA PRO A 353 -10.76 0.55 -5.07
C PRO A 353 -11.15 -0.21 -6.34
N THR A 354 -10.97 -1.54 -6.41
CA THR A 354 -11.48 -2.36 -7.53
C THR A 354 -13.00 -2.25 -7.68
N ALA A 355 -13.71 -1.97 -6.58
CA ALA A 355 -15.16 -1.76 -6.58
C ALA A 355 -15.57 -0.37 -7.06
N ALA A 356 -14.66 0.56 -7.36
CA ALA A 356 -15.02 1.89 -7.85
C ALA A 356 -15.53 1.83 -9.31
N ALA A 357 -16.76 2.31 -9.53
CA ALA A 357 -17.38 2.28 -10.85
C ALA A 357 -16.99 3.47 -11.74
N ASP A 358 -16.47 4.56 -11.17
CA ASP A 358 -16.21 5.80 -11.90
C ASP A 358 -14.88 6.44 -11.49
N TRP A 359 -13.96 6.47 -12.45
CA TRP A 359 -12.64 7.10 -12.43
C TRP A 359 -12.55 8.28 -13.40
N LYS A 360 -13.65 8.69 -14.07
CA LYS A 360 -13.65 9.84 -14.98
C LYS A 360 -13.14 11.08 -14.27
N GLY A 361 -12.28 11.83 -14.95
CA GLY A 361 -11.63 13.04 -14.44
C GLY A 361 -10.40 12.78 -13.58
N ALA A 362 -10.02 11.52 -13.34
CA ALA A 362 -8.80 11.20 -12.61
C ALA A 362 -7.54 11.68 -13.35
N PRO A 363 -6.46 12.03 -12.62
CA PRO A 363 -5.18 12.30 -13.23
C PRO A 363 -4.59 11.00 -13.80
N PRO A 364 -3.47 11.06 -14.54
CA PRO A 364 -2.77 9.88 -15.01
C PRO A 364 -2.53 8.85 -13.92
N MET A 365 -2.66 7.57 -14.28
CA MET A 365 -2.49 6.43 -13.38
C MET A 365 -1.34 5.53 -13.84
N TYR A 366 -0.55 5.05 -12.89
CA TYR A 366 0.45 4.01 -13.10
C TYR A 366 0.19 2.80 -12.22
N HIS A 367 0.31 1.61 -12.81
CA HIS A 367 0.24 0.35 -12.11
C HIS A 367 1.41 -0.55 -12.53
N CYS A 368 2.14 -1.11 -11.56
CA CYS A 368 3.04 -2.25 -11.76
C CYS A 368 2.39 -3.48 -11.13
N VAL A 369 2.39 -4.62 -11.83
CA VAL A 369 1.77 -5.87 -11.39
C VAL A 369 2.59 -7.08 -11.82
N GLY A 370 2.77 -8.05 -10.92
CA GLY A 370 3.35 -9.35 -11.25
C GLY A 370 2.29 -10.36 -11.71
N GLU A 371 2.70 -11.60 -11.99
CA GLU A 371 1.77 -12.74 -11.98
C GLU A 371 1.50 -13.14 -10.52
N GLU A 372 0.94 -12.19 -9.77
CA GLU A 372 0.77 -12.23 -8.32
C GLU A 372 -0.70 -12.46 -7.93
N MET A 373 -0.97 -12.73 -6.66
CA MET A 373 -2.32 -13.04 -6.19
C MET A 373 -3.28 -11.85 -6.27
N LEU A 374 -2.78 -10.62 -6.36
CA LEU A 374 -3.54 -9.37 -6.49
C LEU A 374 -3.70 -8.88 -7.95
N GLU A 375 -3.30 -9.72 -8.92
CA GLU A 375 -3.26 -9.34 -10.33
C GLU A 375 -4.63 -8.88 -10.86
N ASP A 376 -5.70 -9.63 -10.54
CA ASP A 376 -7.03 -9.32 -11.06
C ASP A 376 -7.55 -7.98 -10.51
N ASP A 377 -7.21 -7.61 -9.28
CA ASP A 377 -7.58 -6.36 -8.63
C ASP A 377 -7.04 -5.18 -9.45
N ILE A 378 -5.74 -5.23 -9.74
CA ILE A 378 -4.98 -4.17 -10.41
C ILE A 378 -5.42 -4.05 -11.87
N ARG A 379 -5.54 -5.17 -12.58
CA ARG A 379 -5.98 -5.17 -13.99
C ARG A 379 -7.41 -4.68 -14.14
N THR A 380 -8.32 -5.04 -13.22
CA THR A 380 -9.72 -4.62 -13.30
C THR A 380 -9.87 -3.12 -13.10
N LEU A 381 -9.16 -2.54 -12.12
CA LEU A 381 -9.14 -1.09 -11.91
C LEU A 381 -8.54 -0.36 -13.12
N ALA A 382 -7.36 -0.79 -13.58
CA ALA A 382 -6.67 -0.19 -14.72
C ALA A 382 -7.52 -0.22 -15.99
N LYS A 383 -8.15 -1.37 -16.28
CA LYS A 383 -9.11 -1.52 -17.38
C LYS A 383 -10.26 -0.53 -17.27
N ARG A 384 -10.89 -0.45 -16.09
CA ARG A 384 -12.05 0.43 -15.88
C ARG A 384 -11.69 1.90 -16.12
N ALA A 385 -10.54 2.35 -15.60
CA ALA A 385 -10.07 3.71 -15.80
C ALA A 385 -9.77 3.99 -17.28
N ALA A 386 -9.11 3.06 -17.97
CA ALA A 386 -8.82 3.16 -19.40
C ALA A 386 -10.09 3.26 -20.26
N GLU A 387 -11.10 2.41 -20.00
CA GLU A 387 -12.42 2.46 -20.67
C GLU A 387 -13.13 3.81 -20.48
N GLN A 388 -12.78 4.53 -19.41
CA GLN A 388 -13.35 5.83 -19.06
C GLN A 388 -12.51 7.02 -19.56
N GLY A 389 -11.48 6.75 -20.37
CA GLY A 389 -10.63 7.78 -20.98
C GLY A 389 -9.55 8.34 -20.05
N VAL A 390 -9.29 7.70 -18.91
CA VAL A 390 -8.16 8.07 -18.05
C VAL A 390 -6.87 7.60 -18.70
N ALA A 391 -5.80 8.40 -18.66
CA ALA A 391 -4.49 7.96 -19.11
C ALA A 391 -3.92 6.93 -18.12
N VAL A 392 -3.75 5.67 -18.57
CA VAL A 392 -3.28 4.57 -17.72
C VAL A 392 -2.02 3.93 -18.30
N GLN A 393 -0.97 3.87 -17.50
CA GLN A 393 0.20 3.04 -17.76
C GLN A 393 0.15 1.78 -16.89
N LEU A 394 0.13 0.60 -17.51
CA LEU A 394 0.12 -0.69 -16.82
C LEU A 394 1.33 -1.52 -17.25
N ASP A 395 2.28 -1.71 -16.35
CA ASP A 395 3.43 -2.60 -16.56
C ASP A 395 3.20 -3.94 -15.83
N ALA A 396 3.05 -5.01 -16.59
CA ALA A 396 2.84 -6.37 -16.11
C ALA A 396 4.11 -7.22 -16.27
N PHE A 397 4.42 -8.07 -15.29
CA PHE A 397 5.68 -8.81 -15.23
C PHE A 397 5.47 -10.32 -15.06
N GLU A 398 5.96 -11.10 -16.02
CA GLU A 398 5.87 -12.55 -16.04
C GLU A 398 6.51 -13.18 -14.79
N ALA A 399 5.79 -14.10 -14.16
CA ALA A 399 6.22 -14.88 -13.00
C ALA A 399 6.68 -14.06 -11.78
N MET A 400 6.45 -12.74 -11.73
CA MET A 400 6.91 -11.95 -10.59
C MET A 400 5.93 -12.00 -9.40
N PRO A 401 6.41 -12.20 -8.15
CA PRO A 401 5.58 -12.20 -6.95
C PRO A 401 5.18 -10.79 -6.54
N HIS A 402 4.34 -10.72 -5.50
CA HIS A 402 3.91 -9.47 -4.89
C HIS A 402 5.06 -8.54 -4.47
N CYS A 403 4.96 -7.26 -4.85
CA CYS A 403 5.97 -6.24 -4.58
C CYS A 403 7.41 -6.67 -4.96
N PHE A 404 7.61 -7.46 -6.02
CA PHE A 404 8.95 -7.97 -6.39
C PHE A 404 10.01 -6.88 -6.55
N ALA A 405 9.62 -5.65 -6.94
CA ALA A 405 10.55 -4.52 -7.01
C ALA A 405 11.14 -4.12 -5.63
N LEU A 406 10.45 -4.45 -4.54
CA LEU A 406 10.85 -4.22 -3.15
C LEU A 406 11.47 -5.48 -2.53
N THR A 407 10.95 -6.65 -2.86
CA THR A 407 11.20 -7.90 -2.12
C THR A 407 12.19 -8.84 -2.81
N ALA A 408 12.46 -8.68 -4.10
CA ALA A 408 13.33 -9.59 -4.82
C ALA A 408 14.80 -9.49 -4.34
N PRO A 409 15.46 -10.63 -4.06
CA PRO A 409 16.84 -10.64 -3.60
C PRO A 409 17.79 -10.12 -4.71
N ASP A 410 18.36 -8.95 -4.49
CA ASP A 410 19.34 -8.20 -5.30
C ASP A 410 18.86 -7.53 -6.59
N GLY A 411 17.61 -7.04 -6.63
CA GLY A 411 17.20 -6.14 -7.72
C GLY A 411 17.35 -6.81 -9.08
N THR A 412 16.60 -7.90 -9.28
CA THR A 412 16.53 -8.62 -10.55
C THR A 412 16.38 -7.64 -11.72
N PRO A 413 16.82 -7.99 -12.95
CA PRO A 413 16.65 -7.11 -14.11
C PRO A 413 15.23 -6.56 -14.23
N LEU A 414 14.20 -7.38 -13.97
CA LEU A 414 12.80 -6.93 -13.95
C LEU A 414 12.48 -5.99 -12.80
N ALA A 415 13.02 -6.21 -11.59
CA ALA A 415 12.80 -5.29 -10.47
C ALA A 415 13.34 -3.89 -10.79
N ASN A 416 14.50 -3.81 -11.45
CA ASN A 416 15.06 -2.54 -11.93
C ASN A 416 14.18 -1.93 -13.03
N VAL A 417 13.70 -2.73 -13.98
CA VAL A 417 12.77 -2.24 -15.02
C VAL A 417 11.47 -1.68 -14.41
N CYS A 418 10.83 -2.38 -13.46
CA CYS A 418 9.63 -1.88 -12.79
C CYS A 418 9.96 -0.59 -12.00
N MET A 419 11.08 -0.54 -11.29
CA MET A 419 11.52 0.66 -10.56
C MET A 419 11.74 1.85 -11.50
N ASP A 420 12.48 1.67 -12.58
CA ASP A 420 12.80 2.73 -13.54
C ASP A 420 11.55 3.22 -14.26
N SER A 421 10.60 2.32 -14.54
CA SER A 421 9.32 2.70 -15.13
C SER A 421 8.47 3.51 -14.16
N TRP A 422 8.38 3.06 -12.90
CA TRP A 422 7.63 3.75 -11.86
C TRP A 422 8.22 5.13 -11.55
N ALA A 423 9.54 5.22 -11.40
CA ALA A 423 10.24 6.48 -11.15
C ALA A 423 10.07 7.48 -12.30
N ARG A 424 10.08 7.02 -13.56
CA ARG A 424 9.80 7.88 -14.72
C ARG A 424 8.37 8.42 -14.72
N PHE A 425 7.39 7.60 -14.35
CA PHE A 425 6.02 8.07 -14.19
C PHE A 425 5.94 9.14 -13.08
N CYS A 426 6.54 8.89 -11.91
CA CYS A 426 6.53 9.86 -10.82
C CYS A 426 7.26 11.17 -11.16
N ALA A 427 8.29 11.12 -12.01
CA ALA A 427 8.95 12.32 -12.54
C ALA A 427 8.02 13.15 -13.41
N ARG A 428 7.28 12.46 -14.29
CA ARG A 428 6.50 13.06 -15.38
C ARG A 428 5.27 12.18 -15.67
N PRO A 429 4.17 12.37 -14.93
CA PRO A 429 2.92 11.67 -15.20
C PRO A 429 2.48 11.98 -16.64
N GLY A 430 2.20 10.94 -17.43
CA GLY A 430 1.81 11.10 -18.83
C GLY A 430 0.33 11.42 -18.96
N HIS A 431 -0.02 12.53 -19.60
CA HIS A 431 -1.41 13.01 -19.69
C HIS A 431 -2.24 12.42 -20.85
N GLU A 432 -1.64 11.63 -21.73
CA GLU A 432 -2.30 11.14 -22.95
C GLU A 432 -2.09 9.65 -23.18
N GLY A 433 -3.19 8.97 -23.52
CA GLY A 433 -3.23 7.58 -23.96
C GLY A 433 -3.13 6.54 -22.85
N CYS A 434 -3.55 5.33 -23.18
CA CYS A 434 -3.32 4.15 -22.36
C CYS A 434 -2.17 3.34 -22.95
N ARG A 435 -1.30 2.80 -22.10
CA ARG A 435 -0.19 1.95 -22.52
C ARG A 435 -0.02 0.78 -21.56
N GLY A 436 -0.30 -0.43 -22.04
CA GLY A 436 0.06 -1.66 -21.37
C GLY A 436 1.41 -2.18 -21.88
N ARG A 437 2.28 -2.66 -21.00
CA ARG A 437 3.48 -3.42 -21.38
C ARG A 437 3.60 -4.67 -20.54
N PHE A 438 3.78 -5.80 -21.21
CA PHE A 438 4.10 -7.07 -20.60
C PHE A 438 5.60 -7.32 -20.72
N TRP A 439 6.27 -7.63 -19.62
CA TRP A 439 7.69 -7.94 -19.54
C TRP A 439 7.87 -9.43 -19.23
N ASP A 440 8.55 -10.14 -20.12
CA ASP A 440 8.90 -11.54 -19.88
C ASP A 440 10.08 -11.70 -18.93
N VAL A 441 10.35 -12.93 -18.46
CA VAL A 441 11.47 -13.20 -17.53
C VAL A 441 12.87 -12.82 -18.07
N LYS A 442 13.00 -12.56 -19.37
CA LYS A 442 14.23 -12.11 -20.04
C LYS A 442 14.25 -10.60 -20.25
N SER A 443 13.35 -9.85 -19.63
CA SER A 443 13.22 -8.39 -19.76
C SER A 443 12.89 -7.91 -21.17
N ARG A 444 12.26 -8.75 -22.00
CA ARG A 444 11.72 -8.34 -23.30
C ARG A 444 10.30 -7.85 -23.09
N SER A 445 9.93 -6.74 -23.72
CA SER A 445 8.59 -6.16 -23.58
C SER A 445 7.73 -6.34 -24.83
N LYS A 446 6.42 -6.46 -24.60
CA LYS A 446 5.39 -6.38 -25.64
C LYS A 446 4.26 -5.46 -25.17
N GLU A 447 3.83 -4.55 -26.03
CA GLU A 447 2.69 -3.67 -25.73
C GLU A 447 1.36 -4.39 -25.87
N PHE A 448 0.38 -3.97 -25.06
CA PHE A 448 -1.01 -4.43 -25.12
C PHE A 448 -1.96 -3.28 -24.74
N ASP A 449 -3.24 -3.42 -25.13
CA ASP A 449 -4.28 -2.46 -24.79
C ASP A 449 -4.79 -2.69 -23.36
N VAL A 450 -4.69 -1.65 -22.52
CA VAL A 450 -5.14 -1.68 -21.13
C VAL A 450 -6.65 -1.93 -21.02
N ALA A 451 -7.46 -1.43 -21.96
CA ALA A 451 -8.91 -1.64 -21.94
C ALA A 451 -9.32 -3.12 -22.14
N THR A 452 -8.40 -3.95 -22.64
CA THR A 452 -8.62 -5.38 -22.90
C THR A 452 -7.72 -6.28 -22.05
N CYS A 453 -7.07 -5.75 -21.01
CA CYS A 453 -6.05 -6.48 -20.25
C CYS A 453 -6.59 -7.59 -19.32
N THR A 454 -7.91 -7.71 -19.16
CA THR A 454 -8.61 -8.75 -18.40
C THR A 454 -10.07 -8.88 -18.85
N ASP A 455 -10.64 -10.07 -18.70
CA ASP A 455 -12.07 -10.36 -18.92
C ASP A 455 -12.95 -10.07 -17.69
N LEU A 456 -12.32 -9.73 -16.56
CA LEU A 456 -13.02 -9.37 -15.34
C LEU A 456 -13.55 -7.93 -15.44
N THR A 457 -14.81 -7.72 -15.08
CA THR A 457 -15.44 -6.39 -15.03
C THR A 457 -15.62 -5.96 -13.57
N VAL A 458 -15.82 -4.67 -13.34
CA VAL A 458 -16.10 -4.13 -11.99
C VAL A 458 -17.35 -4.76 -11.39
N GLU A 459 -18.38 -5.04 -12.19
CA GLU A 459 -19.62 -5.67 -11.75
C GLU A 459 -19.38 -7.11 -11.26
N LYS A 460 -18.55 -7.89 -12.00
CA LYS A 460 -18.16 -9.23 -11.57
C LYS A 460 -17.30 -9.19 -10.30
N ALA A 461 -16.35 -8.26 -10.23
CA ALA A 461 -15.51 -8.07 -9.05
C ALA A 461 -16.35 -7.73 -7.81
N ARG A 462 -17.29 -6.77 -7.93
CA ARG A 462 -18.26 -6.43 -6.87
C ARG A 462 -19.09 -7.62 -6.43
N LYS A 463 -19.55 -8.45 -7.37
CA LYS A 463 -20.28 -9.68 -7.03
C LYS A 463 -19.44 -10.61 -6.17
N TYR A 464 -18.20 -10.91 -6.56
CA TYR A 464 -17.30 -11.77 -5.77
C TYR A 464 -16.99 -11.18 -4.39
N MET A 465 -16.68 -9.89 -4.31
CA MET A 465 -16.47 -9.20 -3.04
C MET A 465 -17.70 -9.27 -2.13
N ASN A 466 -18.90 -9.10 -2.69
CA ASN A 466 -20.15 -9.18 -1.94
C ASN A 466 -20.42 -10.60 -1.42
N GLU A 467 -20.17 -11.64 -2.22
CA GLU A 467 -20.29 -13.05 -1.79
C GLU A 467 -19.36 -13.35 -0.61
N VAL A 468 -18.10 -12.91 -0.67
CA VAL A 468 -17.16 -13.04 0.45
C VAL A 468 -17.61 -12.23 1.67
N LYS A 469 -18.05 -10.98 1.46
CA LYS A 469 -18.57 -10.11 2.53
C LYS A 469 -19.72 -10.77 3.28
N VAL A 470 -20.75 -11.24 2.57
CA VAL A 470 -21.93 -11.90 3.17
C VAL A 470 -21.50 -13.15 3.94
N ARG A 471 -20.60 -13.96 3.38
CA ARG A 471 -20.05 -15.15 4.06
C ARG A 471 -19.32 -14.78 5.34
N ARG A 472 -18.44 -13.77 5.32
CA ARG A 472 -17.66 -13.33 6.50
C ARG A 472 -18.56 -12.72 7.58
N ILE A 473 -19.55 -11.89 7.20
CA ILE A 473 -20.53 -11.32 8.15
C ILE A 473 -21.30 -12.44 8.85
N LYS A 474 -21.78 -13.43 8.09
CA LYS A 474 -22.50 -14.58 8.65
C LYS A 474 -21.62 -15.35 9.65
N ALA A 475 -20.39 -15.70 9.25
CA ALA A 475 -19.46 -16.42 10.13
C ALA A 475 -19.17 -15.64 11.42
N PHE A 476 -18.91 -14.33 11.32
CA PHE A 476 -18.63 -13.46 12.45
C PHE A 476 -19.80 -13.39 13.44
N ARG A 477 -21.05 -13.26 12.95
CA ARG A 477 -22.27 -13.24 13.79
C ARG A 477 -22.52 -14.57 14.50
N GLU A 478 -22.09 -15.68 13.91
CA GLU A 478 -22.20 -17.02 14.50
C GLU A 478 -21.02 -17.35 15.44
N GLY A 479 -20.11 -16.40 15.70
CA GLY A 479 -18.92 -16.63 16.53
C GLY A 479 -17.89 -17.56 15.90
N ARG A 480 -17.98 -17.80 14.59
CA ARG A 480 -17.03 -18.64 13.83
C ARG A 480 -15.93 -17.78 13.26
N THR A 481 -14.67 -18.18 13.41
CA THR A 481 -13.58 -17.62 12.62
C THR A 481 -13.78 -18.06 11.17
N SER A 482 -13.69 -17.13 10.23
CA SER A 482 -14.14 -17.27 8.84
C SER A 482 -13.30 -18.21 7.95
N GLY A 483 -12.60 -19.18 8.53
CA GLY A 483 -11.73 -20.16 7.84
C GLY A 483 -12.40 -21.49 7.45
N MET A 484 -13.68 -21.73 7.75
CA MET A 484 -14.32 -23.00 7.40
C MET A 484 -15.07 -22.95 6.06
N GLY A 485 -14.38 -23.41 5.01
CA GLY A 485 -14.99 -23.95 3.78
C GLY A 485 -14.92 -23.05 2.54
N LEU A 486 -14.26 -23.58 1.49
CA LEU A 486 -14.53 -23.23 0.08
C LEU A 486 -15.86 -23.84 -0.35
#